data_AF-A0A7G5GWH0-F1
#
_entry.id   AF-A0A7G5GWH0-F1
#
_cell.length_a   1.000
_cell.length_b   1.000
_cell.length_c   1.000
_cell.angle_alpha   90.00
_cell.angle_beta   90.00
_cell.angle_gamma   90.00
#
_symmetry.space_group_name_H-M   'P 1'
#
loop_
_entity.id
_entity.type
_entity.pdbx_description
1 polymer ?
#
loop_
_entity_poly.entity_id
_entity_poly.type
_entity_poly.pdbx_seq_one_letter_code
_entity_poly.pdbx_strand_id
1 'polypeptide(L)'
;MGNRSLTHSSPTAPAQSPNPNLPYLYALNTSFPHMALPDKLADLFGQSNSPKLPAVKGLQQLSYKISWDPLDDGTAPPELKSQLAGLYEAVRNRSNRRQVEQLQNLVQQYPNVPILKNYLMLAYELTGQKSRARELLDQTVKQHPRYLMGLTNKTHQYLQQDDTEGVEALFGGPPTDISLFYPDRSEFHVSEVANFTHVAFAYDLAKNRPDAAETRLRLLTELGYHSKEQLRSLKQELDFARMRYNLDQLQEGLANAINIEGSFRAGDKQTNEPPIFQHPEIQWLYQYGYTIPADKIATLLALPRPSLTADLSKVLLDTIYRYEHFQEDDWDEKRHNFASHALLLATELQADECLEAVLETLRQGGDFRDFWWGDYTDDFYVPYFRRLLPQQAGVLQAFMQEPDVNTYSKSTISNAWEQAVQDYPEWKSLAQTWYADVFAYFLNHADDEDLLDADLIAFMISDVTTLHLTELMPLIRTAYARNLVTLNIQGDLADVEREMIKRSLPPNHRPLRSIREQYDYLRDPSAWHKAHPDPELEVWREARKENLLNNPNESKWDFLDDEDDDTPPNGALFPSQRSSYPMPRQVQPTPGRNDKVSVRYMDGKVVKDVKYKKVEADIQAGKCVLV
;
A
#
# COMPACT_ATOMS: atom_id res chain seq x y z
N MET A 1 10.84 -44.39 -58.77
CA MET A 1 9.43 -44.87 -58.74
C MET A 1 8.52 -43.65 -58.64
N GLY A 2 7.60 -43.48 -59.59
CA GLY A 2 6.46 -42.53 -59.61
C GLY A 2 6.78 -41.02 -59.51
N ASN A 3 7.01 -40.24 -60.58
CA ASN A 3 6.01 -39.62 -61.49
C ASN A 3 4.82 -39.00 -60.76
N ARG A 4 4.35 -37.75 -60.95
CA ARG A 4 4.36 -36.71 -62.00
C ARG A 4 3.59 -35.51 -61.37
N SER A 5 3.59 -34.24 -61.75
CA SER A 5 4.16 -33.45 -62.86
C SER A 5 3.53 -32.03 -62.76
N LEU A 6 4.38 -31.00 -62.77
CA LEU A 6 4.36 -29.75 -63.60
C LEU A 6 3.09 -28.84 -63.59
N THR A 7 3.15 -27.50 -63.63
CA THR A 7 3.97 -26.62 -64.50
C THR A 7 4.05 -25.16 -64.00
N HIS A 8 5.27 -24.59 -64.06
CA HIS A 8 5.72 -23.26 -64.58
C HIS A 8 4.73 -22.08 -64.71
N SER A 9 5.10 -20.82 -64.40
CA SER A 9 6.19 -20.03 -65.04
C SER A 9 6.51 -18.69 -64.33
N SER A 10 7.80 -18.33 -64.23
CA SER A 10 8.36 -16.95 -64.08
C SER A 10 8.50 -16.28 -65.48
N PRO A 11 9.01 -15.04 -65.72
CA PRO A 11 9.74 -14.04 -64.89
C PRO A 11 9.17 -12.59 -65.09
N THR A 12 9.61 -11.45 -64.50
CA THR A 12 10.88 -10.69 -64.63
C THR A 12 10.78 -9.40 -63.79
N ALA A 13 11.89 -8.94 -63.18
CA ALA A 13 12.07 -7.61 -62.58
C ALA A 13 12.27 -6.51 -63.66
N PRO A 14 12.25 -5.19 -63.32
CA PRO A 14 13.50 -4.54 -62.89
C PRO A 14 13.36 -3.37 -61.89
N ALA A 15 14.52 -2.96 -61.35
CA ALA A 15 14.75 -1.87 -60.39
C ALA A 15 14.66 -0.45 -61.02
N GLN A 16 14.36 0.56 -60.19
CA GLN A 16 14.85 1.95 -60.32
C GLN A 16 14.50 2.83 -59.09
N SER A 17 15.52 3.49 -58.53
CA SER A 17 15.47 4.76 -57.74
C SER A 17 16.15 5.86 -58.60
N PRO A 18 16.07 7.21 -58.34
CA PRO A 18 15.59 7.95 -57.14
C PRO A 18 14.79 9.30 -57.35
N ASN A 19 14.19 9.80 -56.24
CA ASN A 19 13.87 11.20 -55.82
C ASN A 19 12.82 12.07 -56.59
N PRO A 20 12.22 13.19 -56.06
CA PRO A 20 12.05 13.74 -54.68
C PRO A 20 10.59 14.21 -54.35
N ASN A 21 10.37 14.70 -53.11
CA ASN A 21 9.23 15.53 -52.61
C ASN A 21 7.94 14.84 -52.08
N LEU A 22 7.76 15.00 -50.76
CA LEU A 22 6.53 15.00 -49.95
C LEU A 22 5.42 15.92 -50.53
N PRO A 23 4.10 15.73 -50.23
CA PRO A 23 3.58 15.69 -48.85
C PRO A 23 2.35 14.77 -48.55
N TYR A 24 2.21 14.43 -47.25
CA TYR A 24 1.01 14.15 -46.43
C TYR A 24 -0.25 13.47 -47.03
N LEU A 25 -0.75 12.48 -46.26
CA LEU A 25 -2.14 11.99 -46.07
C LEU A 25 -2.39 10.52 -46.43
N TYR A 26 -2.43 9.65 -45.41
CA TYR A 26 -3.31 8.47 -45.30
C TYR A 26 -3.51 8.25 -43.79
N ALA A 27 -4.65 8.55 -43.15
CA ALA A 27 -6.01 8.02 -43.36
C ALA A 27 -6.04 6.49 -43.32
N LEU A 28 -6.08 5.92 -42.11
CA LEU A 28 -6.75 4.65 -41.87
C LEU A 28 -7.75 4.79 -40.72
N ASN A 29 -8.99 4.96 -41.16
CA ASN A 29 -10.22 4.73 -40.43
C ASN A 29 -10.23 3.30 -39.87
N THR A 30 -10.26 3.15 -38.55
CA THR A 30 -11.05 2.10 -37.91
C THR A 30 -12.04 2.80 -37.00
N SER A 31 -13.22 3.05 -37.57
CA SER A 31 -14.40 3.57 -36.89
C SER A 31 -14.78 2.65 -35.74
N PHE A 32 -14.52 3.06 -34.50
CA PHE A 32 -15.31 2.60 -33.36
C PHE A 32 -16.76 3.09 -33.58
N PRO A 33 -17.79 2.25 -33.39
CA PRO A 33 -19.16 2.72 -33.48
C PRO A 33 -19.36 3.78 -32.39
N HIS A 34 -19.81 4.97 -32.78
CA HIS A 34 -20.33 5.97 -31.85
C HIS A 34 -21.47 5.32 -31.04
N MET A 35 -21.16 4.82 -29.84
CA MET A 35 -22.16 4.60 -28.82
C MET A 35 -22.55 5.98 -28.30
N ALA A 36 -23.78 6.40 -28.59
CA ALA A 36 -24.37 7.53 -27.90
C ALA A 36 -24.37 7.21 -26.39
N LEU A 37 -23.75 8.10 -25.59
CA LEU A 37 -23.78 8.01 -24.14
C LEU A 37 -25.24 8.09 -23.66
N PRO A 38 -25.67 7.27 -22.69
CA PRO A 38 -26.97 7.43 -22.07
C PRO A 38 -27.03 8.75 -21.28
N ASP A 39 -28.21 9.36 -21.21
CA ASP A 39 -28.46 10.66 -20.56
C ASP A 39 -28.10 10.71 -19.06
N LYS A 40 -27.80 9.55 -18.43
CA LYS A 40 -27.39 9.42 -17.04
C LYS A 40 -26.20 8.47 -16.91
N LEU A 41 -25.11 8.98 -16.34
CA LEU A 41 -23.89 8.22 -16.01
C LEU A 41 -24.17 6.93 -15.21
N ALA A 42 -25.21 6.91 -14.37
CA ALA A 42 -25.59 5.76 -13.56
C ALA A 42 -26.00 4.52 -14.39
N ASP A 43 -26.41 4.69 -15.65
CA ASP A 43 -26.88 3.59 -16.50
C ASP A 43 -25.72 2.85 -17.22
N LEU A 44 -24.50 3.39 -17.18
CA LEU A 44 -23.26 2.72 -17.63
C LEU A 44 -22.73 1.70 -16.61
N PHE A 45 -23.06 1.89 -15.34
CA PHE A 45 -22.63 1.05 -14.23
C PHE A 45 -23.77 0.09 -13.89
N GLY A 46 -23.84 -1.04 -14.60
CA GLY A 46 -24.74 -2.14 -14.23
C GLY A 46 -24.68 -2.41 -12.72
N GLN A 47 -25.80 -2.82 -12.11
CA GLN A 47 -25.91 -3.03 -10.67
C GLN A 47 -24.63 -3.67 -10.11
N SER A 48 -23.95 -2.92 -9.24
CA SER A 48 -22.71 -3.32 -8.56
C SER A 48 -22.79 -4.79 -8.13
N ASN A 49 -22.09 -5.65 -8.88
CA ASN A 49 -21.84 -7.04 -8.51
C ASN A 49 -20.50 -7.17 -7.78
N SER A 50 -20.03 -6.10 -7.12
CA SER A 50 -19.13 -6.26 -6.00
C SER A 50 -19.82 -7.18 -4.98
N PRO A 51 -19.12 -8.13 -4.34
CA PRO A 51 -19.61 -8.65 -3.08
C PRO A 51 -19.78 -7.43 -2.19
N LYS A 52 -21.02 -6.97 -2.04
CA LYS A 52 -21.34 -5.99 -1.01
C LYS A 52 -20.77 -6.59 0.26
N LEU A 53 -19.81 -5.90 0.89
CA LEU A 53 -19.50 -6.15 2.30
C LEU A 53 -20.84 -6.37 2.97
N PRO A 54 -21.07 -7.54 3.60
CA PRO A 54 -22.38 -7.84 4.15
C PRO A 54 -22.76 -6.65 5.02
N ALA A 55 -23.91 -6.04 4.70
CA ALA A 55 -24.38 -4.86 5.40
C ALA A 55 -24.26 -5.13 6.90
N VAL A 56 -23.63 -4.21 7.62
CA VAL A 56 -23.41 -4.31 9.06
C VAL A 56 -24.75 -4.64 9.71
N LYS A 57 -24.88 -5.84 10.28
CA LYS A 57 -26.01 -6.16 11.13
C LYS A 57 -25.85 -5.37 12.41
N GLY A 58 -26.30 -4.12 12.42
CA GLY A 58 -26.55 -3.40 13.67
C GLY A 58 -27.57 -4.18 14.50
N LEU A 59 -27.72 -3.86 15.78
CA LEU A 59 -28.64 -4.56 16.71
C LEU A 59 -30.04 -4.88 16.12
N GLN A 60 -30.54 -4.03 15.21
CA GLN A 60 -31.84 -4.18 14.53
C GLN A 60 -31.91 -5.29 13.46
N GLN A 61 -30.79 -5.91 13.08
CA GLN A 61 -30.72 -6.93 12.04
C GLN A 61 -30.35 -8.32 12.59
N LEU A 62 -30.27 -8.47 13.91
CA LEU A 62 -30.08 -9.77 14.56
C LEU A 62 -31.37 -10.59 14.46
N SER A 63 -31.23 -11.91 14.24
CA SER A 63 -32.35 -12.86 14.14
C SER A 63 -32.95 -13.23 15.50
N TYR A 64 -32.41 -12.70 16.60
CA TYR A 64 -32.76 -13.02 17.98
C TYR A 64 -32.90 -11.76 18.83
N LYS A 65 -33.62 -11.89 19.95
CA LYS A 65 -33.77 -10.82 20.95
C LYS A 65 -32.60 -10.82 21.92
N ILE A 66 -32.22 -9.63 22.38
CA ILE A 66 -31.26 -9.44 23.46
C ILE A 66 -32.03 -8.98 24.69
N SER A 67 -31.78 -9.65 25.83
CA SER A 67 -32.31 -9.25 27.13
C SER A 67 -31.19 -8.76 28.03
N TRP A 68 -31.48 -7.73 28.82
CA TRP A 68 -30.61 -7.20 29.88
C TRP A 68 -31.03 -7.72 31.26
N ASP A 69 -32.20 -8.38 31.33
CA ASP A 69 -32.66 -9.06 32.53
C ASP A 69 -32.13 -10.50 32.55
N PRO A 70 -31.78 -11.06 33.73
CA PRO A 70 -31.33 -12.44 33.85
C PRO A 70 -32.34 -13.41 33.22
N LEU A 71 -31.88 -14.20 32.26
CA LEU A 71 -32.69 -15.27 31.66
C LEU A 71 -32.65 -16.51 32.55
N ASP A 72 -33.80 -17.11 32.80
CA ASP A 72 -33.87 -18.41 33.47
C ASP A 72 -33.58 -19.53 32.46
N ASP A 73 -32.40 -20.13 32.55
CA ASP A 73 -31.99 -21.27 31.72
C ASP A 73 -32.45 -22.63 32.29
N GLY A 74 -33.15 -22.64 33.43
CA GLY A 74 -33.66 -23.83 34.10
C GLY A 74 -32.58 -24.71 34.73
N THR A 75 -31.30 -24.32 34.69
CA THR A 75 -30.19 -25.22 35.07
C THR A 75 -29.91 -25.25 36.57
N ALA A 76 -30.21 -24.17 37.30
CA ALA A 76 -29.96 -24.04 38.73
C ALA A 76 -31.25 -24.11 39.59
N PRO A 77 -31.24 -24.83 40.74
CA PRO A 77 -32.35 -24.81 41.69
C PRO A 77 -32.66 -23.40 42.22
N PRO A 78 -33.93 -23.07 42.53
CA PRO A 78 -34.34 -21.74 43.02
C PRO A 78 -33.53 -21.23 44.23
N GLU A 79 -33.19 -22.14 45.15
CA GLU A 79 -32.43 -21.82 46.36
C GLU A 79 -31.00 -21.37 46.00
N LEU A 80 -30.40 -22.00 44.99
CA LEU A 80 -29.06 -21.69 44.51
C LEU A 80 -29.05 -20.40 43.68
N LYS A 81 -30.07 -20.17 42.84
CA LYS A 81 -30.20 -18.97 41.99
C LYS A 81 -30.07 -17.67 42.79
N SER A 82 -30.71 -17.62 43.96
CA SER A 82 -30.66 -16.45 44.85
C SER A 82 -29.26 -16.12 45.39
N GLN A 83 -28.33 -17.10 45.35
CA GLN A 83 -26.98 -16.97 45.90
C GLN A 83 -25.90 -16.79 44.82
N LEU A 84 -26.19 -17.12 43.54
CA LEU A 84 -25.20 -17.12 42.46
C LEU A 84 -24.54 -15.75 42.25
N ALA A 85 -25.31 -14.66 42.26
CA ALA A 85 -24.78 -13.31 42.10
C ALA A 85 -23.79 -12.94 43.22
N GLY A 86 -24.12 -13.27 44.47
CA GLY A 86 -23.24 -13.03 45.62
C GLY A 86 -21.99 -13.92 45.62
N LEU A 87 -22.11 -15.17 45.16
CA LEU A 87 -20.97 -16.08 44.99
C LEU A 87 -20.00 -15.55 43.93
N TYR A 88 -20.51 -15.06 42.81
CA TYR A 88 -19.69 -14.51 41.75
C TYR A 88 -18.87 -13.30 42.22
N GLU A 89 -19.53 -12.33 42.85
CA GLU A 89 -18.85 -11.14 43.41
C GLU A 89 -17.82 -11.50 44.48
N ALA A 90 -18.11 -12.50 45.33
CA ALA A 90 -17.19 -12.95 46.36
C ALA A 90 -15.91 -13.58 45.78
N VAL A 91 -16.04 -14.41 44.74
CA VAL A 91 -14.92 -15.03 44.04
C VAL A 91 -14.07 -13.96 43.37
N ARG A 92 -14.73 -13.04 42.69
CA ARG A 92 -14.06 -12.04 41.89
C ARG A 92 -13.27 -11.02 42.72
N ASN A 93 -13.82 -10.56 43.84
CA ASN A 93 -13.21 -9.50 44.64
C ASN A 93 -12.19 -10.03 45.66
N ARG A 94 -12.35 -11.27 46.15
CA ARG A 94 -11.54 -11.83 47.24
C ARG A 94 -11.30 -13.34 47.11
N SER A 95 -10.99 -13.83 45.91
CA SER A 95 -10.66 -15.25 45.72
C SER A 95 -9.51 -15.66 46.63
N ASN A 96 -9.76 -16.65 47.49
CA ASN A 96 -8.74 -17.28 48.32
C ASN A 96 -9.12 -18.75 48.53
N ARG A 97 -8.29 -19.46 49.29
CA ARG A 97 -8.45 -20.91 49.54
C ARG A 97 -9.84 -21.27 50.06
N ARG A 98 -10.47 -20.45 50.90
CA ARG A 98 -11.79 -20.72 51.46
C ARG A 98 -12.89 -20.67 50.39
N GLN A 99 -12.82 -19.72 49.46
CA GLN A 99 -13.76 -19.59 48.34
C GLN A 99 -13.61 -20.76 47.38
N VAL A 100 -12.38 -21.20 47.12
CA VAL A 100 -12.10 -22.41 46.32
C VAL A 100 -12.73 -23.65 46.98
N GLU A 101 -12.51 -23.85 48.29
CA GLU A 101 -13.10 -24.98 49.04
C GLU A 101 -14.64 -24.93 49.06
N GLN A 102 -15.23 -23.74 49.23
CA GLN A 102 -16.68 -23.55 49.16
C GLN A 102 -17.24 -23.91 47.79
N LEU A 103 -16.61 -23.46 46.71
CA LEU A 103 -17.03 -23.76 45.35
C LEU A 103 -16.84 -25.24 44.98
N GLN A 104 -15.78 -25.88 45.47
CA GLN A 104 -15.59 -27.33 45.32
C GLN A 104 -16.76 -28.11 45.93
N ASN A 105 -17.17 -27.75 47.15
CA ASN A 105 -18.32 -28.38 47.81
C ASN A 105 -19.62 -28.15 47.03
N LEU A 106 -19.85 -26.93 46.53
CA LEU A 106 -21.03 -26.61 45.73
C LEU A 106 -21.05 -27.36 44.40
N VAL A 107 -19.91 -27.48 43.72
CA VAL A 107 -19.79 -28.26 42.47
C VAL A 107 -20.04 -29.75 42.73
N GLN A 108 -19.63 -30.30 43.87
CA GLN A 108 -19.94 -31.67 44.26
C GLN A 108 -21.43 -31.87 44.57
N GLN A 109 -22.05 -30.91 45.24
CA GLN A 109 -23.47 -30.95 45.59
C GLN A 109 -24.38 -30.76 44.37
N TYR A 110 -23.94 -29.94 43.40
CA TYR A 110 -24.71 -29.56 42.21
C TYR A 110 -23.89 -29.81 40.93
N PRO A 111 -23.55 -31.06 40.58
CA PRO A 111 -22.63 -31.38 39.47
C PRO A 111 -23.16 -31.00 38.08
N ASN A 112 -24.49 -30.87 37.96
CA ASN A 112 -25.17 -30.53 36.72
C ASN A 112 -25.33 -29.01 36.51
N VAL A 113 -24.82 -28.18 37.43
CA VAL A 113 -24.91 -26.72 37.34
C VAL A 113 -23.58 -26.15 36.79
N PRO A 114 -23.47 -25.90 35.48
CA PRO A 114 -22.19 -25.57 34.84
C PRO A 114 -21.61 -24.22 35.32
N ILE A 115 -22.46 -23.27 35.72
CA ILE A 115 -22.02 -21.94 36.18
C ILE A 115 -21.14 -22.02 37.45
N LEU A 116 -21.38 -22.99 38.33
CA LEU A 116 -20.52 -23.22 39.51
C LEU A 116 -19.13 -23.71 39.11
N LYS A 117 -19.02 -24.52 38.05
CA LYS A 117 -17.73 -24.97 37.51
C LYS A 117 -16.97 -23.80 36.89
N ASN A 118 -17.66 -22.88 36.21
CA ASN A 118 -17.08 -21.66 35.71
C ASN A 118 -16.54 -20.76 36.84
N TYR A 119 -17.29 -20.61 37.94
CA TYR A 119 -16.81 -19.85 39.11
C TYR A 119 -15.61 -20.51 39.78
N LEU A 120 -15.61 -21.84 39.88
CA LEU A 120 -14.46 -22.59 40.41
C LEU A 120 -13.23 -22.48 39.51
N MET A 121 -13.42 -22.52 38.19
CA MET A 121 -12.37 -22.28 37.22
C MET A 121 -11.75 -20.89 37.40
N LEU A 122 -12.58 -19.84 37.46
CA LEU A 122 -12.13 -18.47 37.73
C LEU A 122 -11.39 -18.38 39.08
N ALA A 123 -11.90 -19.03 40.12
CA ALA A 123 -11.23 -19.05 41.42
C ALA A 123 -9.85 -19.73 41.36
N TYR A 124 -9.71 -20.81 40.59
CA TYR A 124 -8.41 -21.44 40.34
C TYR A 124 -7.46 -20.52 39.59
N GLU A 125 -7.92 -19.79 38.57
CA GLU A 125 -7.08 -18.84 37.84
C GLU A 125 -6.58 -17.71 38.73
N LEU A 126 -7.48 -17.08 39.49
CA LEU A 126 -7.15 -15.97 40.40
C LEU A 126 -6.23 -16.40 41.56
N THR A 127 -6.21 -17.69 41.92
CA THR A 127 -5.31 -18.25 42.93
C THR A 127 -4.06 -18.91 42.35
N GLY A 128 -3.80 -18.75 41.04
CA GLY A 128 -2.61 -19.24 40.35
C GLY A 128 -2.60 -20.75 40.04
N GLN A 129 -3.71 -21.46 40.27
CA GLN A 129 -3.85 -22.90 40.03
C GLN A 129 -4.22 -23.22 38.57
N LYS A 130 -3.43 -22.69 37.62
CA LYS A 130 -3.73 -22.73 36.16
C LYS A 130 -3.99 -24.14 35.61
N SER A 131 -3.22 -25.15 36.04
CA SER A 131 -3.41 -26.53 35.56
C SER A 131 -4.77 -27.11 35.96
N ARG A 132 -5.23 -26.82 37.19
CA ARG A 132 -6.54 -27.27 37.68
C ARG A 132 -7.68 -26.54 36.98
N ALA A 133 -7.52 -25.25 36.68
CA ALA A 133 -8.48 -24.50 35.89
C ALA A 133 -8.66 -25.12 34.49
N ARG A 134 -7.56 -25.44 33.80
CA ARG A 134 -7.59 -26.08 32.47
C ARG A 134 -8.26 -27.45 32.50
N GLU A 135 -7.90 -28.30 33.46
CA GLU A 135 -8.50 -29.63 33.58
C GLU A 135 -10.01 -29.53 33.86
N LEU A 136 -10.42 -28.62 34.74
CA LEU A 136 -11.84 -28.38 35.04
C LEU A 136 -12.59 -27.84 33.82
N LEU A 137 -11.97 -26.97 33.01
CA LEU A 137 -12.56 -26.46 31.78
C LEU A 137 -12.78 -27.59 30.77
N ASP A 138 -11.78 -28.45 30.55
CA ASP A 138 -11.89 -29.62 29.65
C ASP A 138 -13.02 -30.57 30.09
N GLN A 139 -13.12 -30.82 31.40
CA GLN A 139 -14.21 -31.62 31.95
C GLN A 139 -15.57 -30.93 31.78
N THR A 140 -15.62 -29.61 31.97
CA THR A 140 -16.86 -28.82 31.85
C THR A 140 -17.38 -28.83 30.42
N VAL A 141 -16.53 -28.60 29.42
CA VAL A 141 -16.92 -28.64 27.99
C VAL A 141 -17.38 -30.04 27.59
N LYS A 142 -16.73 -31.10 28.07
CA LYS A 142 -17.14 -32.49 27.81
C LYS A 142 -18.50 -32.84 28.43
N GLN A 143 -18.73 -32.40 29.67
CA GLN A 143 -19.96 -32.71 30.41
C GLN A 143 -21.13 -31.81 30.00
N HIS A 144 -20.83 -30.59 29.54
CA HIS A 144 -21.81 -29.56 29.21
C HIS A 144 -21.49 -28.92 27.84
N PRO A 145 -21.64 -29.68 26.73
CA PRO A 145 -21.18 -29.24 25.41
C PRO A 145 -21.96 -28.06 24.82
N ARG A 146 -23.13 -27.71 25.39
CA ARG A 146 -23.91 -26.52 25.02
C ARG A 146 -23.78 -25.37 26.02
N TYR A 147 -22.84 -25.46 26.98
CA TYR A 147 -22.63 -24.38 27.94
C TYR A 147 -21.73 -23.31 27.35
N LEU A 148 -22.34 -22.21 26.88
CA LEU A 148 -21.67 -21.15 26.14
C LEU A 148 -20.40 -20.63 26.83
N MET A 149 -20.44 -20.35 28.13
CA MET A 149 -19.28 -19.80 28.82
C MET A 149 -18.09 -20.79 28.87
N GLY A 150 -18.38 -22.08 28.95
CA GLY A 150 -17.36 -23.13 28.83
C GLY A 150 -16.75 -23.14 27.42
N LEU A 151 -17.57 -22.97 26.38
CA LEU A 151 -17.10 -22.89 25.01
C LEU A 151 -16.25 -21.63 24.77
N THR A 152 -16.69 -20.45 25.21
CA THR A 152 -15.93 -19.20 25.03
C THR A 152 -14.59 -19.24 25.76
N ASN A 153 -14.54 -19.77 26.99
CA ASN A 153 -13.29 -19.96 27.72
C ASN A 153 -12.36 -20.95 27.02
N LYS A 154 -12.92 -22.02 26.45
CA LYS A 154 -12.15 -23.00 25.68
C LYS A 154 -11.60 -22.41 24.38
N THR A 155 -12.36 -21.55 23.72
CA THR A 155 -11.92 -20.78 22.56
C THR A 155 -10.71 -19.92 22.89
N HIS A 156 -10.74 -19.16 23.99
CA HIS A 156 -9.58 -18.38 24.42
C HIS A 156 -8.34 -19.26 24.65
N GLN A 157 -8.51 -20.46 25.23
CA GLN A 157 -7.41 -21.40 25.40
C GLN A 157 -6.82 -21.85 24.05
N TYR A 158 -7.66 -22.17 23.07
CA TYR A 158 -7.21 -22.55 21.72
C TYR A 158 -6.51 -21.40 21.00
N LEU A 159 -7.06 -20.19 21.06
CA LEU A 159 -6.45 -19.01 20.43
C LEU A 159 -5.10 -18.65 21.07
N GLN A 160 -4.92 -18.83 22.39
CA GLN A 160 -3.61 -18.69 23.04
C GLN A 160 -2.56 -19.69 22.54
N GLN A 161 -3.00 -20.79 21.92
CA GLN A 161 -2.16 -21.84 21.33
C GLN A 161 -2.07 -21.71 19.81
N ASP A 162 -2.63 -20.64 19.23
CA ASP A 162 -2.77 -20.43 17.78
C ASP A 162 -3.57 -21.55 17.06
N ASP A 163 -4.42 -22.26 17.82
CA ASP A 163 -5.21 -23.40 17.34
C ASP A 163 -6.60 -22.94 16.85
N THR A 164 -6.64 -22.30 15.69
CA THR A 164 -7.92 -21.86 15.10
C THR A 164 -8.80 -23.02 14.61
N GLU A 165 -8.21 -24.16 14.26
CA GLU A 165 -8.95 -25.38 13.88
C GLU A 165 -9.68 -25.98 15.07
N GLY A 166 -9.06 -26.00 16.25
CA GLY A 166 -9.70 -26.40 17.51
C GLY A 166 -10.91 -25.53 17.86
N VAL A 167 -10.85 -24.23 17.56
CA VAL A 167 -12.00 -23.32 17.69
C VAL A 167 -13.13 -23.70 16.72
N GLU A 168 -12.81 -23.92 15.45
CA GLU A 168 -13.82 -24.32 14.46
C GLU A 168 -14.44 -25.67 14.81
N ALA A 169 -13.64 -26.65 15.27
CA ALA A 169 -14.14 -27.94 15.72
C ALA A 169 -15.05 -27.84 16.95
N LEU A 170 -14.76 -26.91 17.87
CA LEU A 170 -15.55 -26.68 19.08
C LEU A 170 -16.98 -26.23 18.76
N PHE A 171 -17.12 -25.41 17.72
CA PHE A 171 -18.39 -24.84 17.31
C PHE A 171 -19.04 -25.60 16.14
N GLY A 172 -18.29 -26.42 15.40
CA GLY A 172 -18.76 -27.05 14.15
C GLY A 172 -18.63 -26.13 12.93
N GLY A 173 -17.73 -25.15 13.00
CA GLY A 173 -17.44 -24.15 11.98
C GLY A 173 -16.96 -22.83 12.61
N PRO A 174 -16.69 -21.80 11.79
CA PRO A 174 -16.27 -20.49 12.28
C PRO A 174 -17.31 -19.86 13.21
N PRO A 175 -16.92 -19.27 14.36
CA PRO A 175 -17.83 -18.69 15.35
C PRO A 175 -18.41 -17.35 14.87
N THR A 176 -19.30 -17.39 13.87
CA THR A 176 -19.78 -16.18 13.18
C THR A 176 -21.04 -15.55 13.78
N ASP A 177 -21.98 -16.36 14.27
CA ASP A 177 -23.24 -15.91 14.83
C ASP A 177 -23.71 -16.89 15.90
N ILE A 178 -23.99 -16.40 17.11
CA ILE A 178 -24.42 -17.21 18.26
C ILE A 178 -25.69 -18.03 17.95
N SER A 179 -26.60 -17.50 17.12
CA SER A 179 -27.86 -18.17 16.77
C SER A 179 -27.67 -19.43 15.94
N LEU A 180 -26.56 -19.55 15.20
CA LEU A 180 -26.23 -20.75 14.45
C LEU A 180 -25.89 -21.93 15.38
N PHE A 181 -25.37 -21.64 16.57
CA PHE A 181 -25.01 -22.65 17.59
C PHE A 181 -26.16 -22.95 18.55
N TYR A 182 -27.15 -22.06 18.62
CA TYR A 182 -28.35 -22.22 19.44
C TYR A 182 -29.61 -21.92 18.62
N PRO A 183 -29.91 -22.72 17.58
CA PRO A 183 -31.05 -22.46 16.70
C PRO A 183 -32.40 -22.57 17.43
N ASP A 184 -32.43 -23.29 18.55
CA ASP A 184 -33.61 -23.46 19.40
C ASP A 184 -33.93 -22.23 20.26
N ARG A 185 -33.03 -21.23 20.29
CA ARG A 185 -33.15 -20.03 21.14
C ARG A 185 -33.45 -18.80 20.29
N SER A 186 -34.54 -18.11 20.64
CA SER A 186 -34.90 -16.82 20.04
C SER A 186 -34.47 -15.62 20.88
N GLU A 187 -33.87 -15.85 22.06
CA GLU A 187 -33.49 -14.82 23.02
C GLU A 187 -32.20 -15.19 23.77
N PHE A 188 -31.31 -14.21 23.90
CA PHE A 188 -30.03 -14.33 24.59
C PHE A 188 -29.84 -13.17 25.56
N HIS A 189 -29.14 -13.43 26.66
CA HIS A 189 -28.76 -12.37 27.56
C HIS A 189 -27.60 -11.57 26.94
N VAL A 190 -27.55 -10.25 27.20
CA VAL A 190 -26.53 -9.35 26.65
C VAL A 190 -25.09 -9.85 26.89
N SER A 191 -24.83 -10.44 28.06
CA SER A 191 -23.49 -10.99 28.36
C SER A 191 -23.14 -12.20 27.50
N GLU A 192 -24.10 -13.01 27.06
CA GLU A 192 -23.86 -14.14 26.18
C GLU A 192 -23.43 -13.65 24.80
N VAL A 193 -24.17 -12.68 24.27
CA VAL A 193 -23.89 -12.06 22.97
C VAL A 193 -22.54 -11.34 23.02
N ALA A 194 -22.26 -10.59 24.08
CA ALA A 194 -20.99 -9.87 24.24
C ALA A 194 -19.79 -10.82 24.33
N ASN A 195 -19.85 -11.87 25.16
CA ASN A 195 -18.76 -12.83 25.30
C ASN A 195 -18.54 -13.64 24.02
N PHE A 196 -19.62 -14.06 23.35
CA PHE A 196 -19.51 -14.75 22.06
C PHE A 196 -18.89 -13.84 20.99
N THR A 197 -19.34 -12.59 20.91
CA THR A 197 -18.82 -11.62 19.93
C THR A 197 -17.35 -11.29 20.20
N HIS A 198 -16.92 -11.24 21.46
CA HIS A 198 -15.53 -11.03 21.81
C HIS A 198 -14.64 -12.21 21.39
N VAL A 199 -15.07 -13.47 21.56
CA VAL A 199 -14.28 -14.61 21.05
C VAL A 199 -14.29 -14.68 19.52
N ALA A 200 -15.38 -14.28 18.87
CA ALA A 200 -15.44 -14.16 17.42
C ALA A 200 -14.48 -13.09 16.90
N PHE A 201 -14.39 -11.94 17.59
CA PHE A 201 -13.40 -10.90 17.32
C PHE A 201 -11.97 -11.44 17.38
N ALA A 202 -11.61 -12.09 18.48
CA ALA A 202 -10.27 -12.65 18.66
C ALA A 202 -9.95 -13.75 17.62
N TYR A 203 -10.94 -14.56 17.25
CA TYR A 203 -10.80 -15.55 16.18
C TYR A 203 -10.58 -14.91 14.81
N ASP A 204 -11.33 -13.86 14.46
CA ASP A 204 -11.17 -13.13 13.21
C ASP A 204 -9.77 -12.48 13.13
N LEU A 205 -9.25 -11.94 14.24
CA LEU A 205 -7.87 -11.47 14.32
C LEU A 205 -6.84 -12.60 14.11
N ALA A 206 -7.04 -13.76 14.75
CA ALA A 206 -6.14 -14.92 14.59
C ALA A 206 -6.12 -15.47 13.17
N LYS A 207 -7.24 -15.36 12.42
CA LYS A 207 -7.32 -15.71 11.00
C LYS A 207 -6.83 -14.61 10.04
N ASN A 208 -6.25 -13.53 10.56
CA ASN A 208 -5.81 -12.35 9.80
C ASN A 208 -6.94 -11.69 8.99
N ARG A 209 -8.13 -11.54 9.60
CA ARG A 209 -9.34 -10.96 8.98
C ARG A 209 -9.78 -9.66 9.69
N PRO A 210 -9.02 -8.56 9.55
CA PRO A 210 -9.27 -7.34 10.30
C PRO A 210 -10.65 -6.72 10.04
N ASP A 211 -11.20 -6.82 8.83
CA ASP A 211 -12.52 -6.22 8.53
C ASP A 211 -13.68 -7.00 9.17
N ALA A 212 -13.56 -8.32 9.25
CA ALA A 212 -14.50 -9.15 10.00
C ALA A 212 -14.43 -8.81 11.50
N ALA A 213 -13.21 -8.70 12.04
CA ALA A 213 -12.99 -8.30 13.42
C ALA A 213 -13.53 -6.89 13.71
N GLU A 214 -13.35 -5.92 12.81
CA GLU A 214 -13.93 -4.59 12.95
C GLU A 214 -15.46 -4.67 13.09
N THR A 215 -16.11 -5.51 12.28
CA THR A 215 -17.55 -5.74 12.38
C THR A 215 -17.96 -6.28 13.75
N ARG A 216 -17.15 -7.16 14.35
CA ARG A 216 -17.38 -7.66 15.73
C ARG A 216 -17.22 -6.55 16.76
N LEU A 217 -16.14 -5.77 16.66
CA LEU A 217 -15.88 -4.67 17.59
C LEU A 217 -17.00 -3.62 17.55
N ARG A 218 -17.54 -3.33 16.37
CA ARG A 218 -18.71 -2.46 16.19
C ARG A 218 -19.93 -2.98 16.97
N LEU A 219 -20.23 -4.28 16.86
CA LEU A 219 -21.31 -4.90 17.63
C LEU A 219 -21.04 -4.83 19.15
N LEU A 220 -19.79 -5.05 19.58
CA LEU A 220 -19.42 -4.91 21.00
C LEU A 220 -19.66 -3.50 21.54
N THR A 221 -19.37 -2.48 20.74
CA THR A 221 -19.67 -1.08 21.05
C THR A 221 -21.18 -0.85 21.17
N GLU A 222 -21.97 -1.30 20.20
CA GLU A 222 -23.44 -1.11 20.19
C GLU A 222 -24.13 -1.79 21.37
N LEU A 223 -23.63 -2.94 21.83
CA LEU A 223 -24.18 -3.67 22.98
C LEU A 223 -24.08 -2.88 24.29
N GLY A 224 -23.15 -1.92 24.40
CA GLY A 224 -22.90 -1.14 25.61
C GLY A 224 -22.45 -1.98 26.82
N TYR A 225 -22.00 -3.22 26.58
CA TYR A 225 -21.61 -4.16 27.63
C TYR A 225 -20.16 -3.96 28.11
N HIS A 226 -19.29 -3.50 27.22
CA HIS A 226 -17.88 -3.24 27.53
C HIS A 226 -17.67 -1.79 27.99
N SER A 227 -16.73 -1.59 28.91
CA SER A 227 -16.26 -0.26 29.28
C SER A 227 -15.47 0.39 28.14
N LYS A 228 -15.32 1.71 28.20
CA LYS A 228 -14.52 2.51 27.26
C LYS A 228 -13.07 1.99 27.17
N GLU A 229 -12.44 1.69 28.31
CA GLU A 229 -11.07 1.16 28.36
C GLU A 229 -10.94 -0.21 27.67
N GLN A 230 -11.93 -1.08 27.83
CA GLN A 230 -11.92 -2.38 27.15
C GLN A 230 -12.07 -2.23 25.64
N LEU A 231 -12.98 -1.36 25.19
CA LEU A 231 -13.14 -1.07 23.76
C LEU A 231 -11.87 -0.44 23.16
N ARG A 232 -11.16 0.43 23.92
CA ARG A 232 -9.82 0.96 23.55
C ARG A 232 -8.81 -0.16 23.31
N SER A 233 -8.71 -1.11 24.25
CA SER A 233 -7.79 -2.25 24.14
C SER A 233 -8.09 -3.09 22.90
N LEU A 234 -9.36 -3.42 22.65
CA LEU A 234 -9.75 -4.21 21.48
C LEU A 234 -9.48 -3.45 20.16
N LYS A 235 -9.70 -2.13 20.13
CA LYS A 235 -9.34 -1.31 18.97
C LYS A 235 -7.83 -1.36 18.71
N GLN A 236 -7.00 -1.24 19.74
CA GLN A 236 -5.53 -1.36 19.57
C GLN A 236 -5.14 -2.72 18.99
N GLU A 237 -5.74 -3.82 19.46
CA GLU A 237 -5.52 -5.15 18.89
C GLU A 237 -5.91 -5.22 17.40
N LEU A 238 -7.05 -4.63 17.03
CA LEU A 238 -7.48 -4.52 15.64
C LEU A 238 -6.52 -3.69 14.79
N ASP A 239 -6.04 -2.55 15.30
CA ASP A 239 -5.11 -1.67 14.58
C ASP A 239 -3.76 -2.38 14.34
N PHE A 240 -3.26 -3.12 15.33
CA PHE A 240 -2.06 -3.95 15.16
C PHE A 240 -2.28 -5.07 14.13
N ALA A 241 -3.44 -5.73 14.15
CA ALA A 241 -3.76 -6.75 13.15
C ALA A 241 -3.88 -6.16 11.74
N ARG A 242 -4.45 -4.96 11.59
CA ARG A 242 -4.49 -4.22 10.31
C ARG A 242 -3.11 -3.88 9.80
N MET A 243 -2.24 -3.38 10.67
CA MET A 243 -0.85 -3.10 10.32
C MET A 243 -0.16 -4.37 9.79
N ARG A 244 -0.32 -5.50 10.49
CA ARG A 244 0.23 -6.79 10.05
C ARG A 244 -0.34 -7.24 8.72
N TYR A 245 -1.66 -7.23 8.56
CA TYR A 245 -2.33 -7.56 7.31
C TYR A 245 -1.80 -6.71 6.14
N ASN A 246 -1.71 -5.40 6.32
CA ASN A 246 -1.19 -4.49 5.29
C ASN A 246 0.28 -4.76 4.96
N LEU A 247 1.10 -5.11 5.96
CA LEU A 247 2.50 -5.50 5.74
C LEU A 247 2.61 -6.82 5.00
N ASP A 248 1.78 -7.82 5.33
CA ASP A 248 1.74 -9.10 4.64
C ASP A 248 1.34 -8.90 3.17
N GLN A 249 0.30 -8.09 2.92
CA GLN A 249 -0.13 -7.72 1.57
C GLN A 249 0.97 -6.95 0.81
N LEU A 250 1.65 -6.01 1.47
CA LEU A 250 2.79 -5.29 0.88
C LEU A 250 3.89 -6.26 0.45
N GLN A 251 4.28 -7.18 1.33
CA GLN A 251 5.31 -8.18 1.04
C GLN A 251 4.91 -9.12 -0.10
N GLU A 252 3.66 -9.59 -0.10
CA GLU A 252 3.14 -10.45 -1.15
C GLU A 252 3.12 -9.74 -2.51
N GLY A 253 2.69 -8.48 -2.55
CA GLY A 253 2.70 -7.72 -3.80
C GLY A 253 4.11 -7.31 -4.25
N LEU A 254 5.06 -7.07 -3.34
CA LEU A 254 6.47 -6.89 -3.71
C LEU A 254 7.07 -8.18 -4.30
N ALA A 255 6.75 -9.34 -3.73
CA ALA A 255 7.22 -10.63 -4.23
C ALA A 255 6.63 -10.99 -5.60
N ASN A 256 5.43 -10.48 -5.91
CA ASN A 256 4.73 -10.70 -7.17
C ASN A 256 4.80 -9.47 -8.10
N ALA A 257 5.62 -8.46 -7.77
CA ALA A 257 5.74 -7.26 -8.59
C ALA A 257 6.33 -7.65 -9.94
N ILE A 258 5.61 -7.31 -11.01
CA ILE A 258 6.11 -7.43 -12.37
C ILE A 258 6.48 -6.02 -12.78
N ASN A 259 7.77 -5.72 -12.69
CA ASN A 259 8.33 -4.42 -13.02
C ASN A 259 9.67 -4.58 -13.75
N ILE A 260 10.12 -3.51 -14.36
CA ILE A 260 11.35 -3.48 -15.14
C ILE A 260 12.34 -2.58 -14.42
N GLU A 261 13.44 -3.16 -13.92
CA GLU A 261 14.52 -2.37 -13.32
C GLU A 261 15.39 -1.67 -14.38
N GLY A 262 15.43 -2.22 -15.60
CA GLY A 262 16.26 -1.75 -16.70
C GLY A 262 17.75 -2.10 -16.52
N SER A 263 18.47 -2.23 -17.63
CA SER A 263 19.91 -2.46 -17.61
C SER A 263 20.73 -1.17 -17.79
N PHE A 264 21.96 -1.16 -17.28
CA PHE A 264 22.91 -0.08 -17.60
C PHE A 264 23.45 -0.29 -19.03
N ARG A 265 23.27 0.70 -19.91
CA ARG A 265 23.46 0.52 -21.37
C ARG A 265 24.80 1.02 -21.90
N ALA A 266 25.59 1.71 -21.08
CA ALA A 266 26.79 2.44 -21.52
C ALA A 266 28.11 1.95 -20.90
N GLY A 267 28.19 0.67 -20.52
CA GLY A 267 29.40 0.09 -19.92
C GLY A 267 30.63 0.16 -20.83
N ASP A 268 30.45 0.06 -22.14
CA ASP A 268 31.53 0.15 -23.14
C ASP A 268 32.00 1.59 -23.42
N LYS A 269 31.26 2.60 -22.93
CA LYS A 269 31.52 4.03 -23.16
C LYS A 269 32.09 4.73 -21.91
N GLN A 270 32.44 3.99 -20.87
CA GLN A 270 32.97 4.55 -19.63
C GLN A 270 34.33 5.23 -19.83
N THR A 271 34.53 6.35 -19.16
CA THR A 271 35.76 7.15 -19.22
C THR A 271 36.01 7.87 -17.89
N ASN A 272 37.26 8.26 -17.66
CA ASN A 272 37.64 9.17 -16.57
C ASN A 272 37.87 10.61 -17.06
N GLU A 273 37.90 10.82 -18.37
CA GLU A 273 38.20 12.11 -18.98
C GLU A 273 36.97 13.03 -18.96
N PRO A 274 37.06 14.24 -18.40
CA PRO A 274 35.94 15.16 -18.35
C PRO A 274 35.58 15.69 -19.75
N PRO A 275 34.30 16.00 -20.00
CA PRO A 275 33.83 16.53 -21.27
C PRO A 275 34.42 17.92 -21.56
N ILE A 276 34.64 18.20 -22.84
CA ILE A 276 35.09 19.51 -23.31
C ILE A 276 33.88 20.32 -23.78
N PHE A 277 33.67 21.46 -23.13
CA PHE A 277 32.59 22.41 -23.43
C PHE A 277 33.04 23.53 -24.37
N GLN A 278 32.08 24.06 -25.13
CA GLN A 278 32.30 25.24 -25.97
C GLN A 278 32.39 26.51 -25.11
N HIS A 279 31.57 26.58 -24.05
CA HIS A 279 31.54 27.70 -23.12
C HIS A 279 32.23 27.35 -21.80
N PRO A 280 33.28 28.10 -21.37
CA PRO A 280 33.94 27.85 -20.10
C PRO A 280 33.02 28.05 -18.88
N GLU A 281 31.97 28.86 -19.01
CA GLU A 281 30.96 29.11 -17.97
C GLU A 281 30.23 27.82 -17.55
N ILE A 282 30.13 26.81 -18.42
CA ILE A 282 29.50 25.51 -18.12
C ILE A 282 30.21 24.81 -16.96
N GLN A 283 31.49 25.10 -16.72
CA GLN A 283 32.21 24.55 -15.56
C GLN A 283 31.62 24.99 -14.22
N TRP A 284 30.83 26.06 -14.16
CA TRP A 284 30.13 26.41 -12.93
C TRP A 284 29.15 25.33 -12.49
N LEU A 285 28.58 24.54 -13.41
CA LEU A 285 27.67 23.44 -13.04
C LEU A 285 28.38 22.36 -12.22
N TYR A 286 29.69 22.19 -12.37
CA TYR A 286 30.52 21.23 -11.64
C TYR A 286 31.14 21.81 -10.36
N GLN A 287 30.91 23.08 -10.06
CA GLN A 287 31.57 23.81 -8.96
C GLN A 287 30.60 24.20 -7.83
N TYR A 288 29.30 24.13 -8.10
CA TYR A 288 28.26 24.53 -7.17
C TYR A 288 27.24 23.40 -7.03
N GLY A 289 26.68 23.28 -5.82
CA GLY A 289 25.41 22.59 -5.60
C GLY A 289 24.25 23.56 -5.80
N TYR A 290 23.11 23.31 -5.14
CA TYR A 290 21.91 24.15 -5.29
C TYR A 290 22.03 25.61 -4.80
N THR A 291 23.18 26.00 -4.23
CA THR A 291 23.50 27.40 -3.88
C THR A 291 24.30 28.13 -4.95
N ILE A 292 24.13 27.77 -6.23
CA ILE A 292 24.75 28.47 -7.36
C ILE A 292 24.29 29.95 -7.42
N PRO A 293 25.22 30.91 -7.54
CA PRO A 293 24.86 32.33 -7.60
C PRO A 293 23.92 32.69 -8.76
N ALA A 294 22.92 33.52 -8.49
CA ALA A 294 21.90 33.89 -9.47
C ALA A 294 22.47 34.62 -10.70
N ASP A 295 23.54 35.40 -10.53
CA ASP A 295 24.24 36.08 -11.63
C ASP A 295 24.92 35.08 -12.58
N LYS A 296 25.39 33.93 -12.06
CA LYS A 296 25.95 32.84 -12.88
C LYS A 296 24.87 32.14 -13.68
N ILE A 297 23.72 31.86 -13.07
CA ILE A 297 22.56 31.31 -13.79
C ILE A 297 22.09 32.25 -14.89
N ALA A 298 21.96 33.55 -14.60
CA ALA A 298 21.60 34.55 -15.59
C ALA A 298 22.61 34.63 -16.74
N THR A 299 23.91 34.52 -16.43
CA THR A 299 24.98 34.50 -17.45
C THR A 299 24.89 33.25 -18.33
N LEU A 300 24.65 32.07 -17.75
CA LEU A 300 24.46 30.83 -18.49
C LEU A 300 23.26 30.91 -19.44
N LEU A 301 22.12 31.41 -18.97
CA LEU A 301 20.91 31.59 -19.78
C LEU A 301 21.07 32.63 -20.89
N ALA A 302 22.06 33.54 -20.79
CA ALA A 302 22.37 34.52 -21.82
C ALA A 302 23.32 33.99 -22.92
N LEU A 303 23.89 32.79 -22.76
CA LEU A 303 24.74 32.18 -23.78
C LEU A 303 23.95 31.84 -25.05
N PRO A 304 24.60 31.75 -26.23
CA PRO A 304 23.88 31.44 -27.47
C PRO A 304 23.25 30.04 -27.43
N ARG A 305 21.92 29.97 -27.59
CA ARG A 305 21.11 28.75 -27.44
C ARG A 305 21.71 27.51 -28.12
N PRO A 306 22.11 27.51 -29.41
CA PRO A 306 22.59 26.27 -30.06
C PRO A 306 23.84 25.69 -29.40
N SER A 307 24.77 26.55 -28.97
CA SER A 307 25.99 26.11 -28.29
C SER A 307 25.76 25.78 -26.81
N LEU A 308 24.82 26.47 -26.15
CA LEU A 308 24.43 26.19 -24.78
C LEU A 308 23.75 24.83 -24.67
N THR A 309 22.71 24.56 -25.47
CA THR A 309 21.98 23.28 -25.43
C THR A 309 22.87 22.09 -25.82
N ALA A 310 23.81 22.29 -26.75
CA ALA A 310 24.82 21.29 -27.06
C ALA A 310 25.75 20.98 -25.87
N ASP A 311 26.18 22.00 -25.13
CA ASP A 311 26.99 21.79 -23.92
C ASP A 311 26.15 21.19 -22.78
N LEU A 312 24.91 21.63 -22.56
CA LEU A 312 24.00 21.03 -21.57
C LEU A 312 23.75 19.54 -21.86
N SER A 313 23.57 19.17 -23.12
CA SER A 313 23.45 17.77 -23.53
C SER A 313 24.69 16.96 -23.17
N LYS A 314 25.89 17.53 -23.35
CA LYS A 314 27.13 16.88 -22.90
C LYS A 314 27.20 16.73 -21.39
N VAL A 315 26.73 17.73 -20.63
CA VAL A 315 26.68 17.66 -19.15
C VAL A 315 25.74 16.53 -18.70
N LEU A 316 24.59 16.36 -19.34
CA LEU A 316 23.68 15.26 -19.06
C LEU A 316 24.31 13.91 -19.40
N LEU A 317 24.90 13.77 -20.60
CA LEU A 317 25.55 12.52 -21.02
C LEU A 317 26.80 12.17 -20.19
N ASP A 318 27.42 13.15 -19.54
CA ASP A 318 28.55 12.94 -18.64
C ASP A 318 28.20 12.08 -17.42
N THR A 319 26.94 12.18 -16.94
CA THR A 319 26.44 11.30 -15.86
C THR A 319 26.58 9.83 -16.22
N ILE A 320 26.41 9.51 -17.51
CA ILE A 320 26.46 8.17 -18.08
C ILE A 320 27.89 7.76 -18.35
N TYR A 321 28.66 8.58 -19.09
CA TYR A 321 29.99 8.20 -19.54
C TYR A 321 31.04 8.20 -18.44
N ARG A 322 30.83 8.94 -17.35
CA ARG A 322 31.69 8.90 -16.17
C ARG A 322 31.01 8.28 -14.95
N TYR A 323 29.99 7.44 -15.17
CA TYR A 323 29.25 6.82 -14.07
C TYR A 323 30.16 6.01 -13.15
N GLU A 324 31.01 5.14 -13.71
CA GLU A 324 31.95 4.31 -12.92
C GLU A 324 32.95 5.18 -12.14
N HIS A 325 33.41 6.28 -12.74
CA HIS A 325 34.29 7.24 -12.10
C HIS A 325 33.65 7.85 -10.84
N PHE A 326 32.39 8.28 -10.96
CA PHE A 326 31.66 8.91 -9.84
C PHE A 326 31.17 7.90 -8.80
N GLN A 327 30.87 6.66 -9.19
CA GLN A 327 30.43 5.62 -8.24
C GLN A 327 31.48 5.22 -7.20
N GLU A 328 32.77 5.45 -7.49
CA GLU A 328 33.87 5.19 -6.57
C GLU A 328 34.00 6.27 -5.49
N ASP A 329 33.57 7.49 -5.79
CA ASP A 329 33.65 8.65 -4.91
C ASP A 329 32.50 8.70 -3.89
N ASP A 330 32.74 9.37 -2.77
CA ASP A 330 31.67 9.73 -1.84
C ASP A 330 30.88 10.92 -2.42
N TRP A 331 29.57 10.95 -2.16
CA TRP A 331 28.70 12.00 -2.67
C TRP A 331 29.15 13.39 -2.17
N ASP A 332 29.55 14.24 -3.11
CA ASP A 332 29.86 15.65 -2.89
C ASP A 332 28.73 16.51 -3.47
N GLU A 333 27.89 17.05 -2.58
CA GLU A 333 26.75 17.93 -2.92
C GLU A 333 27.14 19.17 -3.75
N LYS A 334 28.41 19.58 -3.73
CA LYS A 334 28.86 20.73 -4.53
C LYS A 334 29.28 20.35 -5.94
N ARG A 335 29.62 19.09 -6.17
CA ARG A 335 30.24 18.65 -7.43
C ARG A 335 29.42 17.66 -8.21
N HIS A 336 28.50 16.93 -7.57
CA HIS A 336 27.69 15.89 -8.22
C HIS A 336 26.30 16.37 -8.65
N ASN A 337 25.93 17.61 -8.35
CA ASN A 337 24.63 18.20 -8.76
C ASN A 337 24.64 18.81 -10.18
N PHE A 338 25.72 18.63 -10.95
CA PHE A 338 25.90 19.23 -12.28
C PHE A 338 24.79 18.85 -13.27
N ALA A 339 24.32 17.60 -13.20
CA ALA A 339 23.27 17.10 -14.07
C ALA A 339 21.91 17.72 -13.74
N SER A 340 21.60 17.86 -12.44
CA SER A 340 20.42 18.57 -11.97
C SER A 340 20.43 20.01 -12.50
N HIS A 341 21.55 20.72 -12.40
CA HIS A 341 21.67 22.07 -12.94
C HIS A 341 21.41 22.12 -14.45
N ALA A 342 21.96 21.17 -15.21
CA ALA A 342 21.77 21.11 -16.66
C ALA A 342 20.31 20.88 -17.04
N LEU A 343 19.61 19.97 -16.35
CA LEU A 343 18.20 19.68 -16.57
C LEU A 343 17.29 20.88 -16.20
N LEU A 344 17.62 21.59 -15.12
CA LEU A 344 16.92 22.84 -14.76
C LEU A 344 17.08 23.93 -15.82
N LEU A 345 18.29 24.12 -16.35
CA LEU A 345 18.53 25.07 -17.44
C LEU A 345 17.81 24.66 -18.73
N ALA A 346 17.86 23.38 -19.09
CA ALA A 346 17.16 22.85 -20.26
C ALA A 346 15.63 23.02 -20.12
N THR A 347 15.09 22.89 -18.91
CA THR A 347 13.68 23.13 -18.58
C THR A 347 13.29 24.59 -18.77
N GLU A 348 14.06 25.52 -18.21
CA GLU A 348 13.82 26.96 -18.34
C GLU A 348 13.86 27.41 -19.82
N LEU A 349 14.78 26.84 -20.60
CA LEU A 349 14.94 27.11 -22.03
C LEU A 349 13.88 26.44 -22.92
N GLN A 350 13.12 25.48 -22.39
CA GLN A 350 12.25 24.59 -23.16
C GLN A 350 13.04 23.95 -24.32
N ALA A 351 14.20 23.40 -23.99
CA ALA A 351 15.18 22.93 -24.96
C ALA A 351 14.86 21.52 -25.43
N ASP A 352 14.08 21.40 -26.50
CA ASP A 352 13.85 20.14 -27.20
C ASP A 352 15.15 19.59 -27.82
N GLU A 353 16.13 20.44 -28.07
CA GLU A 353 17.47 20.03 -28.53
C GLU A 353 18.21 19.13 -27.52
N CYS A 354 17.83 19.17 -26.24
CA CYS A 354 18.39 18.31 -25.19
C CYS A 354 17.62 17.00 -25.00
N LEU A 355 16.47 16.81 -25.66
CA LEU A 355 15.52 15.74 -25.34
C LEU A 355 16.16 14.35 -25.43
N GLU A 356 16.94 14.09 -26.46
CA GLU A 356 17.60 12.79 -26.62
C GLU A 356 18.61 12.51 -25.50
N ALA A 357 19.38 13.51 -25.08
CA ALA A 357 20.30 13.36 -23.95
C ALA A 357 19.55 13.12 -22.63
N VAL A 358 18.41 13.80 -22.43
CA VAL A 358 17.55 13.59 -21.25
C VAL A 358 16.95 12.19 -21.26
N LEU A 359 16.38 11.73 -22.37
CA LEU A 359 15.84 10.37 -22.48
C LEU A 359 16.94 9.32 -22.29
N GLU A 360 18.14 9.55 -22.81
CA GLU A 360 19.27 8.63 -22.61
C GLU A 360 19.64 8.46 -21.13
N THR A 361 19.52 9.51 -20.30
CA THR A 361 19.71 9.36 -18.85
C THR A 361 18.64 8.50 -18.18
N LEU A 362 17.40 8.52 -18.69
CA LEU A 362 16.30 7.69 -18.19
C LEU A 362 16.32 6.25 -18.70
N ARG A 363 17.02 5.98 -19.82
CA ARG A 363 17.22 4.62 -20.35
C ARG A 363 18.18 3.78 -19.52
N GLN A 364 18.94 4.39 -18.62
CA GLN A 364 19.86 3.65 -17.76
C GLN A 364 19.09 2.96 -16.61
N GLY A 365 19.57 1.80 -16.18
CA GLY A 365 18.92 0.98 -15.14
C GLY A 365 18.81 1.62 -13.75
N GLY A 366 18.04 0.97 -12.87
CA GLY A 366 17.66 1.48 -11.54
C GLY A 366 18.83 1.98 -10.68
N ASP A 367 19.93 1.21 -10.59
CA ASP A 367 21.12 1.61 -9.81
C ASP A 367 21.72 2.96 -10.27
N PHE A 368 21.65 3.26 -11.57
CA PHE A 368 22.09 4.54 -12.13
C PHE A 368 21.14 5.67 -11.73
N ARG A 369 19.84 5.44 -11.92
CA ARG A 369 18.80 6.41 -11.57
C ARG A 369 18.87 6.79 -10.10
N ASP A 370 18.96 5.79 -9.23
CA ASP A 370 19.01 5.98 -7.78
C ASP A 370 20.26 6.71 -7.32
N PHE A 371 21.40 6.46 -7.97
CA PHE A 371 22.65 7.16 -7.66
C PHE A 371 22.57 8.67 -7.96
N TRP A 372 22.03 9.05 -9.12
CA TRP A 372 22.02 10.46 -9.56
C TRP A 372 20.83 11.26 -9.06
N TRP A 373 19.67 10.63 -8.94
CA TRP A 373 18.40 11.33 -8.74
C TRP A 373 17.65 10.88 -7.50
N GLY A 374 17.73 9.58 -7.16
CA GLY A 374 16.98 8.99 -6.06
C GLY A 374 15.51 9.41 -6.09
N ASP A 375 14.99 9.81 -4.93
CA ASP A 375 13.59 10.23 -4.76
C ASP A 375 13.24 11.56 -5.45
N TYR A 376 14.24 12.32 -5.93
CA TYR A 376 14.03 13.62 -6.59
C TYR A 376 13.88 13.53 -8.11
N THR A 377 13.82 12.33 -8.69
CA THR A 377 13.69 12.14 -10.16
C THR A 377 12.57 13.01 -10.74
N ASP A 378 11.37 12.93 -10.18
CA ASP A 378 10.24 13.71 -10.70
C ASP A 378 10.43 15.22 -10.56
N ASP A 379 11.11 15.71 -9.51
CA ASP A 379 11.35 17.16 -9.31
C ASP A 379 12.17 17.79 -10.44
N PHE A 380 12.95 16.99 -11.17
CA PHE A 380 13.75 17.47 -12.30
C PHE A 380 13.14 17.13 -13.65
N TYR A 381 12.68 15.90 -13.84
CA TYR A 381 12.25 15.42 -15.16
C TYR A 381 10.81 15.79 -15.49
N VAL A 382 9.87 15.74 -14.53
CA VAL A 382 8.46 16.08 -14.79
C VAL A 382 8.31 17.52 -15.30
N PRO A 383 8.93 18.55 -14.69
CA PRO A 383 8.91 19.91 -15.22
C PRO A 383 9.47 20.02 -16.65
N TYR A 384 10.56 19.30 -16.95
CA TYR A 384 11.17 19.31 -18.28
C TYR A 384 10.20 18.79 -19.34
N PHE A 385 9.61 17.61 -19.12
CA PHE A 385 8.68 17.02 -20.08
C PHE A 385 7.37 17.81 -20.19
N ARG A 386 6.84 18.34 -19.08
CA ARG A 386 5.67 19.24 -19.11
C ARG A 386 5.88 20.43 -20.05
N ARG A 387 7.08 21.02 -20.07
CA ARG A 387 7.42 22.15 -20.95
C ARG A 387 7.50 21.78 -22.43
N LEU A 388 7.70 20.51 -22.76
CA LEU A 388 7.80 20.02 -24.14
C LEU A 388 6.48 19.43 -24.67
N LEU A 389 5.51 19.23 -23.79
CA LEU A 389 4.18 18.79 -24.17
C LEU A 389 3.33 19.95 -24.70
N PRO A 390 2.45 19.69 -25.70
CA PRO A 390 2.24 18.41 -26.39
C PRO A 390 3.18 18.19 -27.59
N GLN A 391 4.06 19.14 -27.93
CA GLN A 391 4.83 19.12 -29.18
C GLN A 391 5.70 17.87 -29.34
N GLN A 392 6.28 17.37 -28.25
CA GLN A 392 7.14 16.18 -28.25
C GLN A 392 6.41 14.89 -27.82
N ALA A 393 5.08 14.90 -27.75
CA ALA A 393 4.29 13.74 -27.28
C ALA A 393 4.58 12.44 -28.04
N GLY A 394 4.82 12.53 -29.36
CA GLY A 394 5.15 11.35 -30.19
C GLY A 394 6.51 10.74 -29.85
N VAL A 395 7.52 11.56 -29.52
CA VAL A 395 8.84 11.06 -29.08
C VAL A 395 8.72 10.41 -27.71
N LEU A 396 7.96 11.03 -26.80
CA LEU A 396 7.71 10.48 -25.46
C LEU A 396 6.90 9.18 -25.51
N GLN A 397 5.94 9.07 -26.44
CA GLN A 397 5.21 7.82 -26.68
C GLN A 397 6.14 6.71 -27.17
N ALA A 398 7.05 7.01 -28.10
CA ALA A 398 8.03 6.04 -28.58
C ALA A 398 8.94 5.55 -27.45
N PHE A 399 9.38 6.46 -26.56
CA PHE A 399 10.15 6.11 -25.36
C PHE A 399 9.38 5.16 -24.42
N MET A 400 8.09 5.40 -24.18
CA MET A 400 7.25 4.49 -23.36
C MET A 400 7.20 3.06 -23.92
N GLN A 401 7.36 2.91 -25.25
CA GLN A 401 7.33 1.64 -25.96
C GLN A 401 8.71 0.96 -26.06
N GLU A 402 9.78 1.59 -25.56
CA GLU A 402 11.11 0.96 -25.56
C GLU A 402 11.18 -0.18 -24.53
N PRO A 403 11.73 -1.36 -24.89
CA PRO A 403 11.97 -2.45 -23.94
C PRO A 403 13.13 -2.13 -22.99
N ASP A 404 13.17 -2.83 -21.86
CA ASP A 404 14.26 -2.78 -20.86
C ASP A 404 14.54 -1.37 -20.29
N VAL A 405 13.51 -0.53 -20.20
CA VAL A 405 13.61 0.80 -19.58
C VAL A 405 12.89 0.75 -18.23
N ASN A 406 13.56 1.31 -17.22
CA ASN A 406 13.09 1.29 -15.84
C ASN A 406 11.64 1.79 -15.68
N THR A 407 10.85 1.10 -14.86
CA THR A 407 9.45 1.43 -14.52
C THR A 407 9.26 2.89 -14.12
N TYR A 408 10.08 3.38 -13.18
CA TYR A 408 9.96 4.73 -12.65
C TYR A 408 10.43 5.79 -13.66
N SER A 409 11.41 5.45 -14.51
CA SER A 409 11.80 6.32 -15.63
C SER A 409 10.64 6.55 -16.60
N LYS A 410 9.84 5.51 -16.89
CA LYS A 410 8.63 5.64 -17.71
C LYS A 410 7.50 6.35 -16.97
N SER A 411 7.32 6.09 -15.67
CA SER A 411 6.25 6.72 -14.89
C SER A 411 6.40 8.25 -14.86
N THR A 412 7.62 8.78 -14.87
CA THR A 412 7.88 10.22 -14.99
C THR A 412 7.25 10.85 -16.25
N ILE A 413 7.19 10.14 -17.38
CA ILE A 413 6.52 10.63 -18.61
C ILE A 413 5.01 10.69 -18.41
N SER A 414 4.44 9.65 -17.80
CA SER A 414 3.02 9.59 -17.44
C SER A 414 2.64 10.75 -16.50
N ASN A 415 3.42 10.93 -15.43
CA ASN A 415 3.25 12.01 -14.46
C ASN A 415 3.35 13.40 -15.13
N ALA A 416 4.23 13.56 -16.13
CA ALA A 416 4.31 14.81 -16.89
C ALA A 416 3.03 15.14 -17.67
N TRP A 417 2.37 14.16 -18.27
CA TRP A 417 1.06 14.35 -18.90
C TRP A 417 -0.03 14.68 -17.88
N GLU A 418 -0.05 13.97 -16.76
CA GLU A 418 -0.98 14.20 -15.65
C GLU A 418 -0.92 15.66 -15.18
N GLN A 419 0.28 16.10 -14.81
CA GLN A 419 0.52 17.47 -14.34
C GLN A 419 0.28 18.53 -15.43
N ALA A 420 0.63 18.24 -16.70
CA ALA A 420 0.40 19.17 -17.79
C ALA A 420 -1.09 19.41 -18.05
N VAL A 421 -1.96 18.40 -17.90
CA VAL A 421 -3.41 18.58 -18.06
C VAL A 421 -4.00 19.37 -16.90
N GLN A 422 -3.44 19.26 -15.69
CA GLN A 422 -3.86 20.13 -14.58
C GLN A 422 -3.54 21.60 -14.85
N ASP A 423 -2.39 21.90 -15.48
CA ASP A 423 -2.04 23.27 -15.89
C ASP A 423 -2.85 23.75 -17.11
N TYR A 424 -3.11 22.85 -18.06
CA TYR A 424 -3.75 23.10 -19.35
C TYR A 424 -4.92 22.13 -19.59
N PRO A 425 -6.08 22.33 -18.94
CA PRO A 425 -7.22 21.41 -19.03
C PRO A 425 -7.72 21.17 -20.46
N GLU A 426 -7.48 22.09 -21.39
CA GLU A 426 -7.80 21.94 -22.81
C GLU A 426 -7.03 20.80 -23.49
N TRP A 427 -5.90 20.34 -22.92
CA TRP A 427 -5.12 19.22 -23.45
C TRP A 427 -5.64 17.85 -23.03
N LYS A 428 -6.72 17.78 -22.23
CA LYS A 428 -7.30 16.53 -21.74
C LYS A 428 -7.61 15.52 -22.85
N SER A 429 -8.12 15.95 -24.00
CA SER A 429 -8.42 15.05 -25.13
C SER A 429 -7.16 14.50 -25.81
N LEU A 430 -6.08 15.29 -25.86
CA LEU A 430 -4.77 14.86 -26.36
C LEU A 430 -4.17 13.82 -25.40
N ALA A 431 -4.19 14.10 -24.10
CA ALA A 431 -3.72 13.17 -23.08
C ALA A 431 -4.50 11.85 -23.11
N GLN A 432 -5.83 11.89 -23.23
CA GLN A 432 -6.66 10.70 -23.35
C GLN A 432 -6.27 9.83 -24.55
N THR A 433 -5.99 10.44 -25.69
CA THR A 433 -5.53 9.72 -26.89
C THR A 433 -4.16 9.08 -26.64
N TRP A 434 -3.23 9.85 -26.08
CA TRP A 434 -1.89 9.37 -25.76
C TRP A 434 -1.90 8.20 -24.77
N TYR A 435 -2.65 8.31 -23.67
CA TYR A 435 -2.82 7.24 -22.69
C TYR A 435 -3.49 6.01 -23.29
N ALA A 436 -4.52 6.18 -24.13
CA ALA A 436 -5.17 5.06 -24.82
C ALA A 436 -4.17 4.27 -25.67
N ASP A 437 -3.33 4.96 -26.44
CA ASP A 437 -2.36 4.32 -27.33
C ASP A 437 -1.27 3.59 -26.53
N VAL A 438 -0.76 4.20 -25.45
CA VAL A 438 0.25 3.57 -24.58
C VAL A 438 -0.33 2.35 -23.85
N PHE A 439 -1.54 2.45 -23.26
CA PHE A 439 -2.20 1.29 -22.65
C PHE A 439 -2.45 0.17 -23.65
N ALA A 440 -2.99 0.50 -24.83
CA ALA A 440 -3.24 -0.49 -25.87
C ALA A 440 -1.95 -1.18 -26.30
N TYR A 441 -0.83 -0.45 -26.39
CA TYR A 441 0.47 -1.02 -26.69
C TYR A 441 0.90 -2.05 -25.64
N PHE A 442 0.92 -1.68 -24.35
CA PHE A 442 1.31 -2.61 -23.27
C PHE A 442 0.39 -3.83 -23.20
N LEU A 443 -0.92 -3.64 -23.33
CA LEU A 443 -1.87 -4.77 -23.31
C LEU A 443 -1.66 -5.71 -24.50
N ASN A 444 -1.30 -5.20 -25.69
CA ASN A 444 -1.02 -6.02 -26.87
C ASN A 444 0.33 -6.74 -26.81
N HIS A 445 1.24 -6.30 -25.94
CA HIS A 445 2.59 -6.88 -25.76
C HIS A 445 2.78 -7.45 -24.35
N ALA A 446 1.71 -7.83 -23.66
CA ALA A 446 1.81 -8.32 -22.28
C ALA A 446 2.53 -9.69 -22.15
N ASP A 447 2.89 -10.34 -23.26
CA ASP A 447 3.70 -11.55 -23.29
C ASP A 447 5.21 -11.26 -23.46
N ASP A 448 5.59 -9.99 -23.64
CA ASP A 448 6.99 -9.55 -23.76
C ASP A 448 7.53 -9.18 -22.38
N GLU A 449 8.41 -10.02 -21.83
CA GLU A 449 8.96 -9.84 -20.48
C GLU A 449 9.82 -8.57 -20.33
N ASP A 450 10.37 -8.03 -21.43
CA ASP A 450 11.16 -6.80 -21.43
C ASP A 450 10.28 -5.53 -21.53
N LEU A 451 8.96 -5.69 -21.69
CA LEU A 451 7.96 -4.60 -21.77
C LEU A 451 6.84 -4.73 -20.74
N LEU A 452 6.54 -5.94 -20.27
CA LEU A 452 5.49 -6.21 -19.31
C LEU A 452 5.84 -5.58 -17.95
N ASP A 453 5.05 -4.58 -17.57
CA ASP A 453 5.27 -3.81 -16.35
C ASP A 453 3.93 -3.47 -15.69
N ALA A 454 3.55 -4.31 -14.72
CA ALA A 454 2.30 -4.17 -13.98
C ALA A 454 2.34 -2.97 -13.01
N ASP A 455 3.52 -2.59 -12.52
CA ASP A 455 3.70 -1.40 -11.68
C ASP A 455 3.50 -0.13 -12.50
N LEU A 456 4.09 -0.05 -13.69
CA LEU A 456 3.88 1.08 -14.61
C LEU A 456 2.41 1.20 -15.03
N ILE A 457 1.76 0.09 -15.37
CA ILE A 457 0.32 0.09 -15.69
C ILE A 457 -0.49 0.62 -14.49
N ALA A 458 -0.16 0.20 -13.26
CA ALA A 458 -0.80 0.69 -12.05
C ALA A 458 -0.61 2.21 -11.88
N PHE A 459 0.62 2.73 -12.03
CA PHE A 459 0.89 4.17 -11.96
C PHE A 459 0.12 4.96 -13.03
N MET A 460 0.09 4.47 -14.27
CA MET A 460 -0.69 5.11 -15.34
C MET A 460 -2.20 5.12 -15.04
N ILE A 461 -2.74 4.07 -14.41
CA ILE A 461 -4.16 4.05 -13.99
C ILE A 461 -4.40 5.12 -12.92
N SER A 462 -3.46 5.34 -12.00
CA SER A 462 -3.52 6.41 -11.01
C SER A 462 -3.61 7.78 -11.68
N ASP A 463 -2.74 8.05 -12.66
CA ASP A 463 -2.72 9.31 -13.41
C ASP A 463 -4.03 9.53 -14.17
N VAL A 464 -4.52 8.50 -14.88
CA VAL A 464 -5.78 8.56 -15.62
C VAL A 464 -7.00 8.77 -14.72
N THR A 465 -6.98 8.17 -13.53
CA THR A 465 -8.00 8.39 -12.50
C THR A 465 -7.94 9.84 -11.99
N THR A 466 -6.73 10.35 -11.76
CA THR A 466 -6.43 11.75 -11.40
C THR A 466 -6.70 12.73 -12.54
N LEU A 467 -7.05 12.29 -13.74
CA LEU A 467 -7.55 13.15 -14.81
C LEU A 467 -9.03 12.93 -15.15
N HIS A 468 -9.69 11.94 -14.53
CA HIS A 468 -11.04 11.50 -14.91
C HIS A 468 -11.16 11.20 -16.41
N LEU A 469 -10.27 10.39 -17.00
CA LEU A 469 -10.39 9.96 -18.40
C LEU A 469 -11.26 8.69 -18.47
N THR A 470 -12.56 8.87 -18.22
CA THR A 470 -13.56 7.79 -18.10
C THR A 470 -13.64 6.85 -19.30
N GLU A 471 -13.26 7.34 -20.47
CA GLU A 471 -13.27 6.64 -21.75
C GLU A 471 -12.24 5.50 -21.79
N LEU A 472 -11.24 5.53 -20.90
CA LEU A 472 -10.20 4.49 -20.80
C LEU A 472 -10.62 3.30 -19.92
N MET A 473 -11.77 3.36 -19.25
CA MET A 473 -12.27 2.29 -18.39
C MET A 473 -12.30 0.89 -19.04
N PRO A 474 -12.64 0.71 -20.34
CA PRO A 474 -12.57 -0.60 -20.98
C PRO A 474 -11.15 -1.20 -21.01
N LEU A 475 -10.13 -0.37 -21.24
CA LEU A 475 -8.72 -0.81 -21.22
C LEU A 475 -8.29 -1.14 -19.78
N ILE A 476 -8.67 -0.31 -18.81
CA ILE A 476 -8.40 -0.54 -17.38
C ILE A 476 -9.00 -1.88 -16.92
N ARG A 477 -10.28 -2.13 -17.22
CA ARG A 477 -10.94 -3.42 -16.91
C ARG A 477 -10.22 -4.60 -17.54
N THR A 478 -9.69 -4.44 -18.76
CA THR A 478 -8.91 -5.48 -19.44
C THR A 478 -7.59 -5.76 -18.73
N ALA A 479 -6.89 -4.72 -18.26
CA ALA A 479 -5.67 -4.88 -17.47
C ALA A 479 -5.92 -5.68 -16.18
N TYR A 480 -6.97 -5.33 -15.42
CA TYR A 480 -7.36 -6.06 -14.21
C TYR A 480 -7.78 -7.50 -14.52
N ALA A 481 -8.60 -7.73 -15.56
CA ALA A 481 -9.05 -9.07 -15.93
C ALA A 481 -7.90 -10.00 -16.34
N ARG A 482 -6.77 -9.43 -16.76
CA ARG A 482 -5.54 -10.14 -17.13
C ARG A 482 -4.50 -10.18 -16.01
N ASN A 483 -4.82 -9.66 -14.81
CA ASN A 483 -3.90 -9.53 -13.68
C ASN A 483 -2.62 -8.73 -14.01
N LEU A 484 -2.75 -7.67 -14.82
CA LEU A 484 -1.65 -6.81 -15.25
C LEU A 484 -1.57 -5.51 -14.42
N VAL A 485 -2.08 -5.51 -13.19
CA VAL A 485 -2.14 -4.34 -12.32
C VAL A 485 -1.70 -4.71 -10.92
N THR A 486 -0.68 -4.02 -10.42
CA THR A 486 -0.21 -4.20 -9.03
C THR A 486 -1.19 -3.56 -8.06
N LEU A 487 -1.96 -4.40 -7.35
CA LEU A 487 -3.02 -3.97 -6.43
C LEU A 487 -2.49 -3.14 -5.24
N ASN A 488 -1.26 -3.37 -4.79
CA ASN A 488 -0.66 -2.59 -3.71
C ASN A 488 -0.37 -1.13 -4.10
N ILE A 489 -0.22 -0.87 -5.39
CA ILE A 489 -0.01 0.49 -5.91
C ILE A 489 -1.37 1.14 -6.15
N GLN A 490 -2.26 0.48 -6.90
CA GLN A 490 -3.49 1.11 -7.40
C GLN A 490 -4.74 0.88 -6.55
N GLY A 491 -4.79 -0.18 -5.75
CA GLY A 491 -6.02 -0.71 -5.16
C GLY A 491 -6.79 -1.62 -6.10
N ASP A 492 -8.03 -1.96 -5.74
CA ASP A 492 -8.86 -2.83 -6.56
C ASP A 492 -9.65 -2.06 -7.65
N LEU A 493 -10.17 -2.79 -8.64
CA LEU A 493 -10.94 -2.20 -9.74
C LEU A 493 -12.17 -1.41 -9.24
N ALA A 494 -12.82 -1.86 -8.17
CA ALA A 494 -14.00 -1.17 -7.64
C ALA A 494 -13.62 0.16 -6.99
N ASP A 495 -12.43 0.27 -6.40
CA ASP A 495 -11.88 1.52 -5.89
C ASP A 495 -11.61 2.49 -7.03
N VAL A 496 -10.94 2.02 -8.09
CA VAL A 496 -10.68 2.81 -9.31
C VAL A 496 -11.98 3.32 -9.93
N GLU A 497 -12.99 2.47 -10.07
CA GLU A 497 -14.30 2.85 -10.60
C GLU A 497 -14.98 3.96 -9.77
N ARG A 498 -14.85 3.89 -8.43
CA ARG A 498 -15.41 4.92 -7.55
C ARG A 498 -14.65 6.24 -7.68
N GLU A 499 -13.32 6.20 -7.63
CA GLU A 499 -12.47 7.38 -7.75
C GLU A 499 -12.63 8.07 -9.12
N MET A 500 -12.86 7.30 -10.18
CA MET A 500 -13.11 7.82 -11.53
C MET A 500 -14.40 8.65 -11.61
N ILE A 501 -15.41 8.34 -10.78
CA ILE A 501 -16.66 9.11 -10.69
C ILE A 501 -16.48 10.33 -9.78
N LYS A 502 -15.85 10.12 -8.62
CA LYS A 502 -15.65 11.16 -7.62
C LYS A 502 -14.38 10.86 -6.82
N ARG A 503 -13.43 11.79 -6.82
CA ARG A 503 -12.21 11.65 -6.03
C ARG A 503 -12.47 11.75 -4.53
N SER A 504 -11.73 10.96 -3.78
CA SER A 504 -11.62 11.10 -2.32
C SER A 504 -10.57 12.13 -1.90
N LEU A 505 -9.55 12.36 -2.73
CA LEU A 505 -8.42 13.26 -2.47
C LEU A 505 -8.31 14.34 -3.57
N PRO A 506 -7.86 15.56 -3.22
CA PRO A 506 -7.49 16.54 -4.24
C PRO A 506 -6.30 16.01 -5.04
N PRO A 507 -6.17 16.38 -6.33
CA PRO A 507 -5.01 15.98 -7.12
C PRO A 507 -3.73 16.52 -6.49
N ASN A 508 -2.66 15.74 -6.58
CA ASN A 508 -1.33 16.19 -6.16
C ASN A 508 -0.75 17.14 -7.23
N HIS A 509 -1.18 18.41 -7.25
CA HIS A 509 -0.68 19.39 -8.21
C HIS A 509 0.67 19.96 -7.78
N ARG A 510 1.70 19.78 -8.61
CA ARG A 510 3.03 20.37 -8.41
C ARG A 510 3.16 21.61 -9.29
N PRO A 511 3.37 22.80 -8.72
CA PRO A 511 3.46 24.01 -9.52
C PRO A 511 4.71 24.01 -10.40
N LEU A 512 4.58 24.50 -11.63
CA LEU A 512 5.68 24.66 -12.55
C LEU A 512 6.52 25.89 -12.17
N ARG A 513 7.56 25.66 -11.36
CA ARG A 513 8.40 26.72 -10.79
C ARG A 513 9.28 27.37 -11.87
N SER A 514 9.55 28.67 -11.72
CA SER A 514 10.68 29.30 -12.44
C SER A 514 12.00 28.69 -11.97
N ILE A 515 13.06 28.77 -12.78
CA ILE A 515 14.38 28.24 -12.36
C ILE A 515 14.86 28.79 -11.01
N ARG A 516 14.55 30.06 -10.70
CA ARG A 516 14.89 30.66 -9.40
C ARG A 516 14.12 30.01 -8.25
N GLU A 517 12.80 29.88 -8.39
CA GLU A 517 11.96 29.26 -7.37
C GLU A 517 12.30 27.78 -7.19
N GLN A 518 12.71 27.09 -8.25
CA GLN A 518 13.17 25.71 -8.17
C GLN A 518 14.47 25.58 -7.36
N TYR A 519 15.44 26.49 -7.52
CA TYR A 519 16.61 26.52 -6.63
C TYR A 519 16.25 26.86 -5.19
N ASP A 520 15.31 27.79 -4.96
CA ASP A 520 14.83 28.10 -3.62
C ASP A 520 14.13 26.89 -2.96
N TYR A 521 13.34 26.13 -3.72
CA TYR A 521 12.71 24.88 -3.30
C TYR A 521 13.75 23.82 -2.95
N LEU A 522 14.71 23.54 -3.83
CA LEU A 522 15.72 22.49 -3.61
C LEU A 522 16.65 22.78 -2.42
N ARG A 523 16.82 24.05 -2.05
CA ARG A 523 17.61 24.43 -0.87
C ARG A 523 16.87 24.15 0.44
N ASP A 524 15.55 24.38 0.47
CA ASP A 524 14.73 24.16 1.66
C ASP A 524 13.26 23.87 1.26
N PRO A 525 12.94 22.60 0.94
CA PRO A 525 11.58 22.23 0.54
C PRO A 525 10.55 22.53 1.61
N SER A 526 10.92 22.38 2.90
CA SER A 526 10.03 22.60 4.03
C SER A 526 9.64 24.07 4.16
N ALA A 527 10.62 24.98 4.11
CA ALA A 527 10.36 26.41 4.12
C ALA A 527 9.57 26.84 2.88
N TRP A 528 9.86 26.26 1.72
CA TRP A 528 9.13 26.56 0.49
C TRP A 528 7.65 26.20 0.60
N HIS A 529 7.31 24.98 1.05
CA HIS A 529 5.92 24.55 1.24
C HIS A 529 5.18 25.41 2.27
N LYS A 530 5.86 25.85 3.33
CA LYS A 530 5.28 26.77 4.32
C LYS A 530 4.95 28.14 3.73
N ALA A 531 5.77 28.63 2.79
CA ALA A 531 5.57 29.90 2.12
C ALA A 531 4.57 29.82 0.95
N HIS A 532 4.34 28.62 0.40
CA HIS A 532 3.45 28.38 -0.75
C HIS A 532 2.46 27.25 -0.41
N PRO A 533 1.50 27.49 0.50
CA PRO A 533 0.48 26.50 0.82
C PRO A 533 -0.41 26.23 -0.40
N ASP A 534 -0.76 24.96 -0.60
CA ASP A 534 -1.70 24.53 -1.63
C ASP A 534 -3.14 24.83 -1.15
N PRO A 535 -3.86 25.78 -1.78
CA PRO A 535 -5.19 26.17 -1.34
C PRO A 535 -6.22 25.03 -1.42
N GLU A 536 -6.13 24.15 -2.42
CA GLU A 536 -7.08 23.06 -2.60
C GLU A 536 -6.87 21.98 -1.54
N LEU A 537 -5.60 21.66 -1.27
CA LEU A 537 -5.24 20.75 -0.20
C LEU A 537 -5.63 21.29 1.18
N GLU A 538 -5.46 22.59 1.44
CA GLU A 538 -5.87 23.22 2.70
C GLU A 538 -7.39 23.22 2.87
N VAL A 539 -8.16 23.54 1.81
CA VAL A 539 -9.63 23.43 1.83
C VAL A 539 -10.06 22.00 2.11
N TRP A 540 -9.43 21.01 1.46
CA TRP A 540 -9.74 19.61 1.72
C TRP A 540 -9.35 19.18 3.14
N ARG A 541 -8.21 19.63 3.68
CA ARG A 541 -7.78 19.34 5.06
C ARG A 541 -8.77 19.90 6.07
N GLU A 542 -9.21 21.15 5.90
CA GLU A 542 -10.19 21.76 6.79
C GLU A 542 -11.57 21.11 6.63
N ALA A 543 -12.03 20.81 5.41
CA ALA A 543 -13.29 20.09 5.18
C ALA A 543 -13.25 18.67 5.76
N ARG A 544 -12.12 17.97 5.63
CA ARG A 544 -11.90 16.65 6.25
C ARG A 544 -11.90 16.77 7.77
N LYS A 545 -11.21 17.75 8.34
CA LYS A 545 -11.19 18.00 9.77
C LYS A 545 -12.57 18.34 10.30
N GLU A 546 -13.31 19.21 9.62
CA GLU A 546 -14.70 19.55 9.94
C GLU A 546 -15.62 18.33 9.81
N ASN A 547 -15.44 17.50 8.78
CA ASN A 547 -16.17 16.23 8.63
C ASN A 547 -15.82 15.26 9.77
N LEU A 548 -14.55 15.09 10.12
CA LEU A 548 -14.15 14.26 11.27
C LEU A 548 -14.76 14.78 12.59
N LEU A 549 -14.83 16.10 12.77
CA LEU A 549 -15.45 16.75 13.93
C LEU A 549 -17.00 16.62 13.96
N ASN A 550 -17.66 16.72 12.79
CA ASN A 550 -19.12 16.76 12.67
C ASN A 550 -19.77 15.40 12.38
N ASN A 551 -19.00 14.46 11.83
CA ASN A 551 -19.34 13.06 11.65
C ASN A 551 -18.33 12.19 12.43
N PRO A 552 -18.42 12.15 13.78
CA PRO A 552 -17.61 11.24 14.60
C PRO A 552 -17.86 9.74 14.30
N ASN A 553 -18.78 9.42 13.38
CA ASN A 553 -18.95 8.09 12.83
C ASN A 553 -17.94 7.75 11.69
N GLU A 554 -17.35 8.75 11.02
CA GLU A 554 -16.25 8.56 10.05
C GLU A 554 -14.90 8.45 10.75
N SER A 555 -14.72 9.17 11.86
CA SER A 555 -13.71 8.80 12.85
C SER A 555 -14.30 7.84 13.87
N LYS A 556 -14.65 6.66 13.38
CA LYS A 556 -15.53 5.69 14.05
C LYS A 556 -15.13 5.31 15.49
N TRP A 557 -13.94 5.69 15.91
CA TRP A 557 -13.34 5.34 17.19
C TRP A 557 -12.90 6.54 18.03
N ASP A 558 -13.14 7.79 17.61
CA ASP A 558 -12.71 9.00 18.36
C ASP A 558 -13.35 9.09 19.74
N PHE A 559 -14.54 8.49 19.94
CA PHE A 559 -15.13 8.38 21.28
C PHE A 559 -14.23 7.58 22.24
N LEU A 560 -13.32 6.76 21.73
CA LEU A 560 -12.29 6.07 22.51
C LEU A 560 -11.02 6.90 22.69
N ASP A 561 -10.90 8.10 22.14
CA ASP A 561 -9.69 8.92 22.26
C ASP A 561 -9.86 10.13 23.20
N ASP A 562 -11.10 10.46 23.60
CA ASP A 562 -11.37 11.53 24.58
C ASP A 562 -10.95 11.16 26.02
N GLU A 563 -10.05 11.95 26.62
CA GLU A 563 -9.72 11.93 28.05
C GLU A 563 -10.74 12.75 28.84
N ASP A 564 -11.97 12.25 29.07
CA ASP A 564 -12.85 12.83 30.10
C ASP A 564 -13.87 11.83 30.68
N ASP A 565 -13.94 11.91 32.01
CA ASP A 565 -14.84 11.34 33.04
C ASP A 565 -15.15 9.82 33.05
N ASP A 566 -14.37 9.10 33.85
CA ASP A 566 -14.57 7.71 34.25
C ASP A 566 -15.81 7.56 35.15
N THR A 567 -16.95 7.17 34.59
CA THR A 567 -17.90 6.32 35.33
C THR A 567 -18.82 5.52 34.38
N PRO A 568 -18.77 4.17 34.38
CA PRO A 568 -19.74 3.35 33.66
C PRO A 568 -21.14 3.53 34.27
N PRO A 569 -22.20 3.76 33.48
CA PRO A 569 -23.55 3.60 33.98
C PRO A 569 -23.77 2.10 34.22
N ASN A 570 -23.98 1.72 35.48
CA ASN A 570 -24.31 0.37 35.99
C ASN A 570 -23.18 -0.52 36.57
N GLY A 571 -22.16 0.05 37.21
CA GLY A 571 -21.53 -0.59 38.39
C GLY A 571 -20.90 -1.99 38.21
N ALA A 572 -20.68 -2.46 36.98
CA ALA A 572 -19.90 -3.65 36.70
C ALA A 572 -18.42 -3.25 36.58
N LEU A 573 -17.69 -3.28 37.70
CA LEU A 573 -16.22 -3.32 37.67
C LEU A 573 -15.79 -4.53 36.79
N PHE A 574 -14.61 -4.59 36.17
CA PHE A 574 -13.79 -5.80 35.92
C PHE A 574 -12.30 -5.44 35.83
N PRO A 575 -11.38 -6.36 36.20
CA PRO A 575 -9.99 -6.07 36.55
C PRO A 575 -9.06 -5.90 35.35
N SER A 576 -8.08 -5.02 35.52
CA SER A 576 -6.88 -4.88 34.71
C SER A 576 -6.19 -6.22 34.45
N GLN A 577 -6.17 -6.66 33.19
CA GLN A 577 -5.18 -7.60 32.71
C GLN A 577 -4.05 -6.80 32.07
N ARG A 578 -2.96 -6.63 32.82
CA ARG A 578 -1.66 -6.33 32.23
C ARG A 578 -1.32 -7.51 31.31
N SER A 579 -1.53 -7.32 30.02
CA SER A 579 -0.98 -8.24 29.04
C SER A 579 0.51 -7.96 28.88
N SER A 580 1.33 -8.88 29.38
CA SER A 580 2.70 -9.02 28.92
C SER A 580 2.69 -9.94 27.71
N TYR A 581 2.50 -9.38 26.51
CA TYR A 581 2.75 -10.12 25.28
C TYR A 581 4.27 -10.18 25.01
N PRO A 582 4.83 -11.33 24.64
CA PRO A 582 6.22 -11.43 24.20
C PRO A 582 6.39 -10.67 22.89
N MET A 583 7.40 -9.81 22.85
CA MET A 583 7.81 -9.04 21.68
C MET A 583 8.04 -9.95 20.45
N PRO A 584 7.81 -9.45 19.23
CA PRO A 584 8.11 -10.18 18.00
C PRO A 584 9.57 -10.61 17.96
N ARG A 585 9.85 -11.79 17.40
CA ARG A 585 11.21 -12.21 17.04
C ARG A 585 11.84 -11.09 16.22
N GLN A 586 12.99 -10.60 16.67
CA GLN A 586 13.85 -9.69 15.92
C GLN A 586 14.11 -10.29 14.54
N VAL A 587 13.48 -9.72 13.51
CA VAL A 587 13.95 -9.86 12.14
C VAL A 587 15.26 -9.08 12.11
N GLN A 588 16.37 -9.78 11.86
CA GLN A 588 17.65 -9.10 11.69
C GLN A 588 17.53 -8.20 10.45
N PRO A 589 17.82 -6.88 10.57
CA PRO A 589 17.77 -6.00 9.41
C PRO A 589 18.82 -6.44 8.39
N THR A 590 18.40 -6.63 7.15
CA THR A 590 19.32 -6.83 6.01
C THR A 590 20.06 -5.51 5.77
N PRO A 591 21.40 -5.48 5.73
CA PRO A 591 22.16 -4.25 5.46
C PRO A 591 21.84 -3.69 4.08
N GLY A 592 21.76 -2.36 3.96
CA GLY A 592 21.66 -1.68 2.67
C GLY A 592 22.97 -1.80 1.86
N ARG A 593 22.89 -1.73 0.52
CA ARG A 593 24.05 -1.94 -0.37
C ARG A 593 25.27 -1.05 -0.08
N ASN A 594 25.05 0.16 0.43
CA ASN A 594 26.12 1.11 0.79
C ASN A 594 26.55 1.04 2.27
N ASP A 595 25.89 0.23 3.10
CA ASP A 595 26.24 0.08 4.50
C ASP A 595 27.61 -0.56 4.65
N LYS A 596 28.39 -0.08 5.63
CA LYS A 596 29.65 -0.70 6.01
C LYS A 596 29.36 -1.91 6.88
N VAL A 597 29.73 -3.08 6.38
CA VAL A 597 29.56 -4.36 7.07
C VAL A 597 30.91 -4.97 7.40
N SER A 598 30.91 -5.91 8.35
CA SER A 598 32.02 -6.82 8.58
C SER A 598 31.62 -8.21 8.09
N VAL A 599 32.49 -8.86 7.33
CA VAL A 599 32.28 -10.24 6.84
C VAL A 599 33.40 -11.17 7.27
N ARG A 600 33.06 -12.44 7.51
CA ARG A 600 34.01 -13.53 7.76
C ARG A 600 33.91 -14.54 6.63
N TYR A 601 35.02 -14.73 5.92
CA TYR A 601 35.17 -15.73 4.88
C TYR A 601 35.37 -17.13 5.49
N MET A 602 35.05 -18.16 4.71
CA MET A 602 35.17 -19.56 5.14
C MET A 602 36.61 -19.99 5.52
N ASP A 603 37.62 -19.29 5.00
CA ASP A 603 39.03 -19.48 5.35
C ASP A 603 39.43 -18.84 6.70
N GLY A 604 38.47 -18.20 7.40
CA GLY A 604 38.69 -17.51 8.67
C GLY A 604 39.11 -16.05 8.54
N LYS A 605 39.30 -15.53 7.30
CA LYS A 605 39.64 -14.13 7.07
C LYS A 605 38.45 -13.23 7.43
N VAL A 606 38.67 -12.23 8.26
CA VAL A 606 37.68 -11.20 8.61
C VAL A 606 38.02 -9.91 7.88
N VAL A 607 37.07 -9.40 7.11
CA VAL A 607 37.15 -8.09 6.43
C VAL A 607 36.15 -7.17 7.10
N LYS A 608 36.64 -6.07 7.69
CA LYS A 608 35.83 -5.07 8.40
C LYS A 608 35.67 -3.82 7.54
N ASP A 609 34.61 -3.04 7.81
CA ASP A 609 34.33 -1.76 7.16
C ASP A 609 34.27 -1.81 5.63
N VAL A 610 33.70 -2.89 5.08
CA VAL A 610 33.52 -3.05 3.63
C VAL A 610 32.08 -2.69 3.25
N LYS A 611 31.89 -1.90 2.18
CA LYS A 611 30.54 -1.61 1.65
C LYS A 611 29.87 -2.94 1.25
N TYR A 612 28.63 -3.18 1.67
CA TYR A 612 27.92 -4.46 1.44
C TYR A 612 27.95 -4.89 -0.03
N LYS A 613 27.78 -3.96 -0.98
CA LYS A 613 27.87 -4.22 -2.43
C LYS A 613 29.15 -4.92 -2.89
N LYS A 614 30.28 -4.74 -2.19
CA LYS A 614 31.57 -5.39 -2.54
C LYS A 614 31.65 -6.86 -2.11
N VAL A 615 30.78 -7.28 -1.20
CA VAL A 615 30.77 -8.62 -0.61
C VAL A 615 29.43 -9.34 -0.82
N GLU A 616 28.43 -8.65 -1.38
CA GLU A 616 27.09 -9.13 -1.69
C GLU A 616 27.12 -10.45 -2.49
N ALA A 617 27.86 -10.49 -3.59
CA ALA A 617 28.01 -11.70 -4.41
C ALA A 617 28.69 -12.85 -3.65
N ASP A 618 29.63 -12.55 -2.75
CA ASP A 618 30.31 -13.57 -1.93
C ASP A 618 29.40 -14.09 -0.80
N ILE A 619 28.54 -13.24 -0.22
CA ILE A 619 27.54 -13.62 0.78
C ILE A 619 26.45 -14.49 0.14
N GLN A 620 25.92 -14.08 -1.02
CA GLN A 620 24.91 -14.85 -1.77
C GLN A 620 25.45 -16.20 -2.25
N ALA A 621 26.73 -16.25 -2.65
CA ALA A 621 27.40 -17.50 -3.01
C ALA A 621 27.83 -18.35 -1.78
N GLY A 622 27.55 -17.89 -0.55
CA GLY A 622 27.87 -18.60 0.68
C GLY A 622 29.36 -18.66 1.01
N LYS A 623 30.20 -17.82 0.40
CA LYS A 623 31.66 -17.79 0.63
C LYS A 623 32.06 -17.03 1.88
N CYS A 624 31.21 -16.11 2.34
CA CYS A 624 31.39 -15.37 3.59
C CYS A 624 30.05 -15.09 4.28
N VAL A 625 30.10 -14.75 5.57
CA VAL A 625 28.93 -14.40 6.39
C VAL A 625 29.12 -13.05 7.07
N LEU A 626 28.03 -12.30 7.27
CA LEU A 626 28.02 -11.08 8.06
C LEU A 626 28.37 -11.38 9.53
N VAL A 627 29.10 -10.48 10.19
CA VAL A 627 29.64 -10.66 11.56
C VAL A 627 29.42 -9.44 12.43
#